data_AF-A0A1W9VV41-F1
#
_entry.id   AF-A0A1W9VV41-F1
#
_cell.length_a   1.000
_cell.length_b   1.000
_cell.length_c   1.000
_cell.angle_alpha   90.00
_cell.angle_beta   90.00
_cell.angle_gamma   90.00
#
_symmetry.space_group_name_H-M   'P 1'
#
loop_
_entity.id
_entity.type
_entity.pdbx_description
1 polymer ?
#
loop_
_entity_poly.entity_id
_entity_poly.type
_entity_poly.pdbx_seq_one_letter_code
_entity_poly.pdbx_strand_id
1 'polypeptide(L)'
;MQRSISHQKPLVPFVYIILFIIYGSLSSIYLFLPPLLAVLFVLFSNAMKREDLLMLILVSICLLMFEANKGYMVFSSIVYFALVYKFVMPKIIQNFSCSSCIKISYVLLAYLGYYIYLVVISNIFLLPAPEINFYIIYYIIIEFFLVSLL
;
A
#
# COMPACT_ATOMS: atom_id res chain seq x y z
N MET A 1 29.50 -14.56 -19.56
CA MET A 1 28.77 -14.17 -18.34
C MET A 1 27.45 -14.92 -18.32
N GLN A 2 27.39 -16.02 -17.58
CA GLN A 2 26.21 -16.90 -17.52
C GLN A 2 25.08 -16.24 -16.73
N ARG A 3 23.94 -16.06 -17.40
CA ARG A 3 22.66 -15.64 -16.85
C ARG A 3 22.10 -16.84 -16.08
N SER A 4 22.21 -16.85 -14.76
CA SER A 4 21.65 -17.92 -13.93
C SER A 4 20.13 -17.83 -13.92
N ILE A 5 19.54 -18.87 -14.50
CA ILE A 5 18.13 -19.20 -14.49
C ILE A 5 17.77 -19.60 -13.05
N SER A 6 17.02 -18.77 -12.33
CA SER A 6 16.39 -19.17 -11.06
C SER A 6 15.06 -18.41 -10.86
N HIS A 7 14.14 -18.62 -11.78
CA HIS A 7 12.72 -18.28 -11.61
C HIS A 7 11.94 -19.56 -11.32
N GLN A 8 12.11 -20.10 -10.11
CA GLN A 8 11.51 -21.40 -9.76
C GLN A 8 10.10 -21.33 -9.20
N LYS A 9 9.48 -20.15 -9.01
CA LYS A 9 8.06 -20.04 -8.60
C LYS A 9 7.33 -18.82 -9.18
N PRO A 10 7.19 -18.69 -10.52
CA PRO A 10 6.44 -17.58 -11.13
C PRO A 10 4.93 -17.60 -10.83
N LEU A 11 4.38 -18.69 -10.29
CA LEU A 11 2.95 -18.85 -10.01
C LEU A 11 2.51 -18.29 -8.66
N VAL A 12 3.42 -18.22 -7.68
CA VAL A 12 3.09 -17.78 -6.32
C VAL A 12 2.57 -16.32 -6.26
N PRO A 13 3.12 -15.35 -7.01
CA PRO A 13 2.60 -13.99 -7.04
C PRO A 13 1.16 -13.88 -7.56
N PHE A 14 0.79 -14.68 -8.56
CA PHE A 14 -0.57 -14.66 -9.13
C PHE A 14 -1.63 -15.16 -8.14
N VAL A 15 -1.28 -16.16 -7.31
CA VAL A 15 -2.17 -16.63 -6.24
C VAL A 15 -2.46 -15.51 -5.24
N TYR A 16 -1.47 -14.68 -4.91
CA TYR A 16 -1.68 -13.53 -4.03
C TYR A 16 -2.62 -12.48 -4.62
N ILE A 17 -2.60 -12.25 -5.95
CA ILE A 17 -3.56 -11.35 -6.60
C ILE A 17 -4.99 -11.89 -6.43
N ILE A 18 -5.20 -13.17 -6.76
CA ILE A 18 -6.55 -13.76 -6.68
C ILE A 18 -7.07 -13.68 -5.26
N LEU A 19 -6.23 -14.02 -4.28
CA LEU A 19 -6.58 -13.91 -2.87
C LEU A 19 -6.86 -12.45 -2.48
N PHE A 20 -6.07 -11.49 -2.97
CA PHE A 20 -6.30 -10.06 -2.73
C PHE A 20 -7.61 -9.57 -3.36
N ILE A 21 -7.99 -10.04 -4.55
CA ILE A 21 -9.27 -9.69 -5.19
C ILE A 21 -10.45 -10.22 -4.38
N ILE A 22 -10.38 -11.49 -3.95
CA ILE A 22 -11.41 -12.09 -3.11
C ILE A 22 -11.50 -11.33 -1.79
N TYR A 23 -10.36 -11.04 -1.16
CA TYR A 23 -10.29 -10.30 0.08
C TYR A 23 -10.82 -8.86 -0.06
N GLY A 24 -10.43 -8.15 -1.11
CA GLY A 24 -10.89 -6.79 -1.40
C GLY A 24 -12.39 -6.73 -1.64
N SER A 25 -12.94 -7.74 -2.32
CA SER A 25 -14.38 -7.92 -2.51
C SER A 25 -15.11 -8.24 -1.21
N LEU A 26 -14.49 -8.98 -0.28
CA LEU A 26 -15.06 -9.19 1.06
C LEU A 26 -14.98 -7.91 1.92
N SER A 27 -13.88 -7.16 1.83
CA SER A 27 -13.65 -5.92 2.59
C SER A 27 -14.58 -4.78 2.15
N SER A 28 -15.09 -4.78 0.91
CA SER A 28 -16.12 -3.82 0.50
C SER A 28 -17.47 -4.08 1.16
N ILE A 29 -17.78 -5.35 1.48
CA ILE A 29 -19.03 -5.76 2.13
C ILE A 29 -18.90 -5.68 3.66
N TYR A 30 -17.78 -6.17 4.20
CA TYR A 30 -17.52 -6.23 5.64
C TYR A 30 -16.56 -5.12 6.05
N LEU A 31 -17.09 -4.06 6.67
CA LEU A 31 -16.30 -2.95 7.25
C LEU A 31 -15.26 -3.41 8.28
N PHE A 32 -15.33 -4.64 8.79
CA PHE A 32 -14.35 -5.14 9.76
C PHE A 32 -12.99 -5.48 9.11
N LEU A 33 -12.96 -5.76 7.81
CA LEU A 33 -11.72 -6.18 7.14
C LEU A 33 -10.91 -4.96 6.66
N PRO A 34 -9.66 -4.78 7.14
CA PRO A 34 -8.82 -3.66 6.71
C PRO A 34 -8.42 -3.79 5.23
N PRO A 35 -8.26 -2.69 4.49
CA PRO A 35 -7.94 -2.73 3.05
C PRO A 35 -6.52 -3.20 2.68
N LEU A 36 -5.67 -3.56 3.64
CA LEU A 36 -4.28 -4.01 3.48
C LEU A 36 -3.35 -2.96 2.82
N LEU A 37 -3.68 -1.68 2.96
CA LEU A 37 -3.01 -0.60 2.23
C LEU A 37 -1.56 -0.39 2.69
N ALA A 38 -1.26 -0.54 3.99
CA ALA A 38 0.10 -0.47 4.51
C ALA A 38 0.93 -1.69 4.08
N VAL A 39 0.31 -2.88 4.00
CA VAL A 39 0.98 -4.07 3.46
C VAL A 39 1.35 -3.85 1.99
N LEU A 40 0.43 -3.32 1.18
CA LEU A 40 0.71 -2.95 -0.20
C LEU A 40 1.83 -1.90 -0.30
N PHE A 41 1.86 -0.92 0.59
CA PHE A 41 2.92 0.09 0.62
C PHE A 41 4.30 -0.52 0.92
N VAL A 42 4.38 -1.46 1.86
CA VAL A 42 5.63 -2.17 2.18
C VAL A 42 6.08 -3.03 1.00
N LEU A 43 5.16 -3.77 0.37
CA LEU A 43 5.46 -4.57 -0.82
C LEU A 43 5.92 -3.69 -1.98
N PHE A 44 5.25 -2.56 -2.23
CA PHE A 44 5.64 -1.57 -3.23
C PHE A 44 7.06 -1.06 -2.97
N SER A 45 7.34 -0.66 -1.73
CA SER A 45 8.65 -0.14 -1.32
C SER A 45 9.75 -1.20 -1.48
N ASN A 46 9.46 -2.46 -1.15
CA ASN A 46 10.40 -3.56 -1.33
C ASN A 46 10.64 -3.88 -2.82
N ALA A 47 9.60 -3.82 -3.64
CA ALA A 47 9.71 -4.03 -5.08
C ALA A 47 10.53 -2.93 -5.75
N MET A 48 10.34 -1.66 -5.35
CA MET A 48 11.17 -0.53 -5.78
C MET A 48 12.65 -0.70 -5.38
N LYS A 49 12.94 -1.20 -4.17
CA LYS A 49 14.32 -1.45 -3.70
C LYS A 49 15.02 -2.57 -4.45
N ARG A 50 14.29 -3.59 -4.87
CA ARG A 50 14.82 -4.78 -5.56
C ARG A 50 14.82 -4.66 -7.08
N GLU A 51 14.33 -3.54 -7.60
CA GLU A 51 14.09 -3.33 -9.05
C GLU A 51 13.26 -4.46 -9.69
N ASP A 52 12.37 -5.08 -8.90
CA ASP A 52 11.53 -6.19 -9.35
C ASP A 52 10.29 -5.65 -10.06
N LEU A 53 10.41 -5.51 -11.38
CA LEU A 53 9.34 -5.01 -12.25
C LEU A 53 8.06 -5.86 -12.17
N LEU A 54 8.18 -7.18 -12.00
CA LEU A 54 7.01 -8.06 -11.94
C LEU A 54 6.21 -7.79 -10.66
N MET A 55 6.89 -7.68 -9.52
CA MET A 55 6.24 -7.37 -8.24
C MET A 55 5.64 -5.94 -8.25
N LEU A 56 6.30 -4.97 -8.89
CA LEU A 56 5.77 -3.62 -9.05
C LEU A 56 4.48 -3.58 -9.87
N ILE A 57 4.45 -4.26 -11.02
CA ILE A 57 3.24 -4.35 -11.86
C ILE A 57 2.11 -5.01 -11.06
N LEU A 58 2.43 -6.08 -10.33
CA LEU A 58 1.47 -6.83 -9.53
C LEU A 58 0.85 -5.99 -8.42
N VAL A 59 1.67 -5.30 -7.63
CA VAL A 59 1.19 -4.39 -6.57
C VAL A 59 0.41 -3.21 -7.17
N SER A 60 0.82 -2.70 -8.33
CA SER A 60 0.10 -1.64 -9.03
C SER A 60 -1.32 -2.08 -9.44
N ILE A 61 -1.49 -3.31 -9.93
CA ILE A 61 -2.82 -3.87 -10.24
C ILE A 61 -3.67 -3.96 -8.96
N CYS A 62 -3.10 -4.43 -7.85
CA CYS A 62 -3.80 -4.47 -6.56
C CYS A 62 -4.24 -3.08 -6.09
N LEU A 63 -3.39 -2.06 -6.28
CA LEU A 63 -3.71 -0.68 -5.94
C LEU A 63 -4.84 -0.10 -6.81
N LEU A 64 -4.83 -0.37 -8.11
CA LEU A 64 -5.92 0.04 -9.01
C LEU A 64 -7.25 -0.60 -8.62
N MET A 65 -7.24 -1.88 -8.21
CA MET A 65 -8.44 -2.56 -7.70
C MET A 65 -8.92 -1.94 -6.39
N PHE A 66 -8.01 -1.59 -5.49
CA PHE A 66 -8.34 -0.89 -4.25
C PHE A 66 -9.02 0.46 -4.53
N GLU A 67 -8.47 1.27 -5.45
CA GLU A 67 -9.04 2.55 -5.84
C GLU A 67 -10.44 2.38 -6.44
N ALA A 68 -10.62 1.40 -7.33
CA ALA A 68 -11.91 1.10 -7.93
C ALA A 68 -12.96 0.68 -6.88
N ASN A 69 -12.56 -0.14 -5.90
CA ASN A 69 -13.46 -0.59 -4.83
C ASN A 69 -13.87 0.53 -3.86
N LYS A 70 -13.00 1.52 -3.64
CA LYS A 70 -13.28 2.65 -2.72
C LYS A 70 -13.78 3.91 -3.44
N GLY A 71 -13.84 3.90 -4.77
CA GLY A 71 -14.27 5.06 -5.57
C GLY A 71 -13.26 6.21 -5.57
N TYR A 72 -11.98 5.92 -5.37
CA TYR A 72 -10.91 6.93 -5.41
C TYR A 72 -10.44 7.18 -6.84
N MET A 73 -9.77 8.32 -7.04
CA MET A 73 -9.18 8.67 -8.33
C MET A 73 -8.13 7.62 -8.73
N VAL A 74 -8.23 7.15 -9.97
CA VAL A 74 -7.32 6.15 -10.53
C VAL A 74 -5.88 6.68 -10.53
N PHE A 75 -4.92 5.82 -10.20
CA PHE A 75 -3.48 6.09 -10.07
C PHE A 75 -3.08 6.98 -8.88
N SER A 76 -4.03 7.50 -8.10
CA SER A 76 -3.74 8.38 -6.97
C SER A 76 -2.82 7.72 -5.93
N SER A 77 -3.07 6.47 -5.60
CA SER A 77 -2.29 5.67 -4.63
C SER A 77 -0.89 5.34 -5.14
N ILE A 78 -0.74 5.00 -6.43
CA ILE A 78 0.55 4.70 -7.04
C ILE A 78 1.44 5.94 -7.03
N VAL A 79 0.89 7.09 -7.43
CA VAL A 79 1.59 8.38 -7.40
C VAL A 79 1.99 8.73 -5.96
N TYR A 80 1.07 8.59 -5.02
CA TYR A 80 1.33 8.85 -3.61
C TYR A 80 2.46 7.95 -3.06
N PHE A 81 2.40 6.64 -3.30
CA PHE A 81 3.41 5.69 -2.84
C PHE A 81 4.79 5.99 -3.44
N ALA A 82 4.86 6.36 -4.72
CA ALA A 82 6.11 6.76 -5.35
C ALA A 82 6.70 8.03 -4.71
N LEU A 83 5.88 9.04 -4.41
CA LEU A 83 6.31 10.25 -3.74
C LEU A 83 6.82 9.97 -2.32
N VAL A 84 6.08 9.19 -1.53
CA VAL A 84 6.47 8.84 -0.17
C VAL A 84 7.76 8.01 -0.16
N TYR A 85 7.87 7.02 -1.05
CA TYR A 85 9.06 6.20 -1.18
C TYR A 85 10.31 7.04 -1.51
N LYS A 86 10.18 7.99 -2.44
CA LYS A 86 11.32 8.79 -2.90
C LYS A 86 11.73 9.90 -1.91
N PHE A 87 10.76 10.57 -1.28
CA PHE A 87 11.05 11.79 -0.50
C PHE A 87 10.96 11.59 1.02
N VAL A 88 10.05 10.74 1.49
CA VAL A 88 9.72 10.64 2.92
C VAL A 88 10.45 9.48 3.58
N MET A 89 10.44 8.30 2.96
CA MET A 89 11.14 7.11 3.48
C MET A 89 12.63 7.32 3.80
N PRO A 90 13.47 7.95 2.94
CA PRO A 90 14.88 8.12 3.28
C PRO A 90 15.07 8.98 4.54
N LYS A 91 14.24 10.01 4.74
CA LYS A 91 14.29 10.85 5.95
C LYS A 91 13.88 10.08 7.19
N ILE A 92 12.87 9.22 7.09
CA ILE A 92 12.43 8.36 8.20
C ILE A 92 13.52 7.37 8.59
N ILE A 93 14.10 6.67 7.61
CA ILE A 93 15.14 5.67 7.87
C ILE A 93 16.40 6.32 8.46
N GLN A 94 16.71 7.56 8.07
CA GLN A 94 17.84 8.30 8.63
C GLN A 94 17.59 8.77 10.07
N ASN A 95 16.36 9.18 10.39
CA ASN A 95 16.02 9.78 11.69
C ASN A 95 15.67 8.74 12.76
N PHE A 96 15.17 7.56 12.36
CA PHE A 96 14.77 6.49 13.27
C PHE A 96 15.69 5.27 13.15
N SER A 97 16.29 4.87 14.27
CA SER A 97 17.14 3.68 14.36
C SER A 97 16.37 2.39 14.67
N CYS A 98 15.16 2.49 15.21
CA CYS A 98 14.35 1.33 15.58
C CYS A 98 13.55 0.78 14.40
N SER A 99 13.71 -0.51 14.09
CA SER A 99 12.98 -1.20 13.02
C SER A 99 11.46 -1.16 13.21
N SER A 100 10.98 -1.29 14.46
CA SER A 100 9.55 -1.21 14.77
C SER A 100 8.99 0.20 14.53
N CYS A 101 9.73 1.26 14.92
CA CYS A 101 9.31 2.64 14.65
C CYS A 101 9.20 2.93 13.16
N ILE A 102 10.12 2.42 12.35
CA ILE A 102 10.06 2.54 10.89
C ILE A 102 8.79 1.84 10.36
N LYS A 103 8.48 0.63 10.84
CA LYS A 103 7.26 -0.08 10.45
C LYS A 103 5.97 0.66 10.85
N ILE A 104 5.89 1.22 12.05
CA ILE A 104 4.76 2.07 12.48
C ILE A 104 4.60 3.25 11.53
N SER A 105 5.71 3.90 11.17
CA SER A 105 5.68 5.06 10.29
C SER A 105 5.14 4.72 8.90
N TYR A 106 5.42 3.52 8.38
CA TYR A 106 4.84 3.05 7.11
C TYR A 106 3.33 2.93 7.18
N VAL A 107 2.80 2.38 8.28
CA VAL A 107 1.34 2.23 8.46
C VAL A 107 0.67 3.58 8.60
N LEU A 108 1.26 4.49 9.39
CA LEU A 108 0.74 5.85 9.54
C LEU A 108 0.77 6.62 8.23
N LEU A 109 1.84 6.52 7.44
CA LEU A 109 1.94 7.16 6.13
C LEU A 109 0.96 6.56 5.12
N ALA A 110 0.79 5.24 5.13
CA ALA A 110 -0.16 4.54 4.28
C ALA A 110 -1.58 5.06 4.52
N TYR A 111 -2.01 5.21 5.78
CA TYR A 111 -3.38 5.63 6.10
C TYR A 111 -3.55 7.15 6.19
N LEU A 112 -2.91 7.77 7.17
CA LEU A 112 -3.08 9.21 7.43
C LEU A 112 -2.48 10.06 6.32
N GLY A 113 -1.29 9.68 5.84
CA GLY A 113 -0.64 10.42 4.78
C GLY A 113 -1.40 10.31 3.45
N TYR A 114 -1.93 9.14 3.10
CA TYR A 114 -2.74 8.98 1.90
C TYR A 114 -4.08 9.73 2.00
N TYR A 115 -4.70 9.74 3.19
CA TYR A 115 -5.90 10.54 3.43
C TYR A 115 -5.64 12.03 3.18
N ILE A 116 -4.55 12.57 3.75
CA ILE A 116 -4.15 13.97 3.54
C ILE A 116 -3.93 14.24 2.05
N TYR A 117 -3.24 13.34 1.36
CA TYR A 117 -3.03 13.45 -0.08
C TYR A 117 -4.34 13.47 -0.87
N LEU A 118 -5.29 12.58 -0.56
CA LEU A 118 -6.60 12.55 -1.20
C LEU A 118 -7.40 13.84 -0.95
N VAL A 119 -7.34 14.40 0.26
CA VAL A 119 -7.99 15.70 0.55
C VAL A 119 -7.39 16.82 -0.31
N VAL A 120 -6.06 16.87 -0.46
CA VAL A 120 -5.40 17.87 -1.30
C VAL A 120 -5.82 17.73 -2.76
N ILE A 121 -5.80 16.51 -3.31
CA ILE A 121 -6.22 16.22 -4.68
C ILE A 121 -7.71 16.56 -4.87
N SER A 122 -8.56 16.16 -3.93
CA SER A 122 -9.99 16.41 -3.99
C SER A 122 -10.31 17.92 -4.07
N ASN A 123 -9.60 18.75 -3.32
CA ASN A 123 -9.73 20.22 -3.42
C ASN A 123 -9.25 20.78 -4.76
N ILE A 124 -8.18 20.23 -5.34
CA ILE A 124 -7.65 20.70 -6.64
C ILE A 124 -8.62 20.34 -7.78
N PHE A 125 -9.22 19.15 -7.72
CA PHE A 125 -10.09 18.62 -8.76
C PHE A 125 -11.59 18.84 -8.49
N LEU A 126 -11.95 19.53 -7.39
CA LEU A 126 -13.34 19.78 -6.97
C LEU A 126 -14.17 18.49 -6.82
N LEU A 127 -13.53 17.43 -6.33
CA LEU A 127 -14.17 16.13 -6.07
C LEU A 127 -14.81 16.12 -4.66
N PRO A 128 -15.71 15.16 -4.35
CA PRO A 128 -16.14 14.95 -2.98
C PRO A 128 -14.95 14.59 -2.09
N ALA A 129 -14.90 15.18 -0.89
CA ALA A 129 -13.85 14.88 0.07
C ALA A 129 -14.08 13.49 0.71
N PRO A 130 -13.00 12.73 0.98
CA PRO A 130 -13.12 11.44 1.65
C PRO A 130 -13.58 11.63 3.11
N GLU A 131 -14.56 10.84 3.53
CA GLU A 131 -15.03 10.81 4.92
C GLU A 131 -14.07 10.02 5.81
N ILE A 132 -13.76 10.55 7.00
CA ILE A 132 -13.01 9.82 8.03
C ILE A 132 -14.01 9.02 8.85
N ASN A 133 -13.86 7.69 8.84
CA ASN A 133 -14.59 6.81 9.73
C ASN A 133 -13.66 6.29 10.85
N PHE A 134 -14.22 6.04 12.04
CA PHE A 134 -13.51 5.54 13.21
C PHE A 134 -12.83 4.18 12.96
N TYR A 135 -13.36 3.40 12.00
CA TYR A 135 -12.75 2.15 11.55
C TYR A 135 -11.33 2.32 10.99
N ILE A 136 -10.93 3.52 10.56
CA ILE A 136 -9.55 3.77 10.09
C ILE A 136 -8.54 3.54 11.22
N ILE A 137 -8.85 3.98 12.45
CA ILE A 137 -7.97 3.77 13.61
C ILE A 137 -7.83 2.27 13.89
N TYR A 138 -8.94 1.54 13.79
CA TYR A 138 -8.95 0.09 13.94
C TYR A 138 -8.08 -0.61 12.87
N TYR A 139 -8.16 -0.18 11.61
CA TYR A 139 -7.32 -0.73 10.55
C TYR A 139 -5.83 -0.45 10.76
N ILE A 140 -5.47 0.75 11.23
CA ILE A 140 -4.08 1.10 11.55
C ILE A 140 -3.49 0.12 12.57
N ILE A 141 -4.25 -0.23 13.62
CA ILE A 141 -3.79 -1.15 14.66
C ILE A 141 -3.55 -2.54 14.07
N ILE A 142 -4.50 -3.07 13.31
CA ILE A 142 -4.38 -4.43 12.74
C ILE A 142 -3.24 -4.50 11.72
N GLU A 143 -3.17 -3.53 10.82
CA GLU A 143 -2.13 -3.54 9.81
C GLU A 143 -0.75 -3.29 10.38
N PHE A 144 -0.64 -2.61 11.52
CA PHE A 144 0.61 -2.54 12.25
C PHE A 144 1.10 -3.93 12.68
N PHE A 145 0.23 -4.78 13.24
CA PHE A 145 0.61 -6.15 13.56
C PHE A 145 0.99 -6.96 12.31
N LEU A 146 0.24 -6.82 11.22
CA LEU A 146 0.54 -7.50 9.95
C LEU A 146 1.89 -7.08 9.37
N VAL A 147 2.17 -5.76 9.33
CA VAL A 147 3.46 -5.22 8.86
C VAL A 147 4.60 -5.61 9.80
N SER A 148 4.33 -5.75 11.10
CA SER A 148 5.34 -6.22 12.06
C SER A 148 5.81 -7.65 11.77
N LEU A 149 4.96 -8.50 11.20
CA LEU A 149 5.30 -9.88 10.82
C LEU A 149 6.12 -9.98 9.52
N LEU A 150 6.07 -8.97 8.67
CA LEU A 150 6.81 -8.86 7.39
C LEU A 150 8.26 -8.42 7.58
#